data_AF-A0A357L484-F1
#
_entry.id   AF-A0A357L484-F1
#
_cell.length_a   1.000
_cell.length_b   1.000
_cell.length_c   1.000
_cell.angle_alpha   90.00
_cell.angle_beta   90.00
_cell.angle_gamma   90.00
#
_symmetry.space_group_name_H-M   'P 1'
#
loop_
_entity.id
_entity.type
_entity.pdbx_description
1 polymer ?
#
loop_
_entity_poly.entity_id
_entity_poly.type
_entity_poly.pdbx_seq_one_letter_code
_entity_poly.pdbx_strand_id
1 'polypeptide(L)'
;MRFDRHFSTARGGAYAGVRFRRADSALKTASGEVLHSVEDVEVPAEWSQTAADILVQKYFRRAGVPAATRRVAEKGVPDFLQRSVPDVAALAKLPADKRYGPETSARQVFDRLAGAWGYWGWKAGLFAAPDEAEIFVDEMKAMLARQIGAPNSPQWFNTGLHWAYGVEGESHGHFYVDPATNAVVESYNAYERPQPHACFIQSVEDNLVGDGGIMDLWAREARLFKFGSGAGANFSAIRGAGEALSGGGKSSGLMSFLKVGDAAAGAVKSGGVTRRAAKMVVVDGDHPDIEDFIRWKAVEEEKVAALVAGSRALACHIPKIIAACWSIEGEDRCDPRRNEALKAAVKAAKRDFVAEPSIRRAIELARDGARSAHVDRYDLDWDGEAYRTVSGQNSNNSVRLTDAFFETLERGGDWTLTRRTDGAPAKTIKARKLWDAIAETAWRCADPGLQFHDTTNAWHTCPAGGAIRASNPCSEYLFLDDTACNLASVNLLKFKTAAGFDAAGFEHACRL
;
A
#
# COMPACT_ATOMS: atom_id res chain seq x y z
N MET A 1 -20.08 -28.21 3.52
CA MET A 1 -18.81 -28.90 3.22
C MET A 1 -18.43 -29.71 4.43
N ARG A 2 -17.89 -30.92 4.28
CA ARG A 2 -17.47 -31.75 5.42
C ARG A 2 -16.01 -31.47 5.75
N PHE A 3 -15.73 -31.18 7.02
CA PHE A 3 -14.38 -30.88 7.52
C PHE A 3 -13.89 -31.98 8.45
N ASP A 4 -12.62 -32.35 8.30
CA ASP A 4 -11.94 -33.33 9.15
C ASP A 4 -10.85 -32.64 9.95
N ARG A 5 -10.50 -33.18 11.12
CA ARG A 5 -9.40 -32.65 11.94
C ARG A 5 -8.06 -33.19 11.45
N HIS A 6 -7.12 -32.31 11.19
CA HIS A 6 -5.77 -32.65 10.76
C HIS A 6 -4.70 -31.87 11.53
N PHE A 7 -4.88 -30.55 11.67
CA PHE A 7 -3.96 -29.69 12.43
C PHE A 7 -4.39 -29.48 13.89
N SER A 8 -5.63 -29.82 14.22
CA SER A 8 -6.25 -29.74 15.55
C SER A 8 -6.62 -31.13 16.09
N THR A 9 -7.06 -31.21 17.36
CA THR A 9 -7.53 -32.48 17.95
C THR A 9 -8.85 -32.28 18.69
N ALA A 10 -9.68 -33.31 18.79
CA ALA A 10 -10.95 -33.23 19.51
C ALA A 10 -10.78 -32.91 21.02
N ARG A 11 -9.73 -33.45 21.66
CA ARG A 11 -9.49 -33.27 23.10
C ARG A 11 -8.78 -31.95 23.44
N GLY A 12 -7.83 -31.53 22.61
CA GLY A 12 -7.02 -30.33 22.85
C GLY A 12 -7.44 -29.10 22.03
N GLY A 13 -8.49 -29.22 21.21
CA GLY A 13 -8.98 -28.17 20.31
C GLY A 13 -7.92 -27.68 19.32
N ALA A 14 -8.08 -26.42 18.89
CA ALA A 14 -7.16 -25.69 18.02
C ALA A 14 -5.69 -25.67 18.47
N TYR A 15 -5.46 -25.57 19.78
CA TYR A 15 -4.13 -25.28 20.33
C TYR A 15 -3.45 -26.51 20.94
N ALA A 16 -3.95 -27.71 20.64
CA ALA A 16 -3.36 -28.97 21.06
C ALA A 16 -1.87 -29.01 20.66
N GLY A 17 -0.98 -29.16 21.66
CA GLY A 17 0.48 -29.18 21.45
C GLY A 17 1.13 -27.81 21.17
N VAL A 18 0.37 -26.71 21.11
CA VAL A 18 0.93 -25.37 20.93
C VAL A 18 1.20 -24.75 22.30
N ARG A 19 2.48 -24.51 22.60
CA ARG A 19 2.90 -23.78 23.80
C ARG A 19 2.87 -22.28 23.53
N PHE A 20 2.55 -21.49 24.55
CA PHE A 20 2.56 -20.04 24.48
C PHE A 20 3.53 -19.49 25.52
N ARG A 21 4.20 -18.38 25.19
CA ARG A 21 5.16 -17.68 26.06
C ARG A 21 4.79 -16.22 26.19
N ARG A 22 5.23 -15.60 27.28
CA ARG A 22 5.26 -14.14 27.41
C ARG A 22 6.43 -13.57 26.61
N ALA A 23 6.20 -12.43 25.99
CA ALA A 23 7.19 -11.70 25.23
C ALA A 23 6.93 -10.20 25.35
N ASP A 24 8.00 -9.41 25.25
CA ASP A 24 7.91 -7.97 25.07
C ASP A 24 8.20 -7.66 23.60
N SER A 25 7.53 -6.65 23.06
CA SER A 25 7.75 -6.15 21.71
C SER A 25 8.20 -4.70 21.78
N ALA A 26 9.30 -4.37 21.10
CA ALA A 26 9.80 -3.00 21.02
C ALA A 26 10.03 -2.60 19.55
N LEU A 27 9.45 -1.47 19.15
CA LEU A 27 9.78 -0.80 17.90
C LEU A 27 10.98 0.11 18.15
N LYS A 28 12.08 -0.14 17.45
CA LYS A 28 13.29 0.65 17.55
C LYS A 28 13.58 1.40 16.26
N THR A 29 14.15 2.60 16.35
CA THR A 29 14.75 3.30 15.21
C THR A 29 15.97 2.53 14.70
N ALA A 30 16.46 2.91 13.52
CA ALA A 30 17.76 2.43 13.01
C ALA A 30 18.93 2.79 13.96
N SER A 31 18.81 3.85 14.76
CA SER A 31 19.76 4.23 15.81
C SER A 31 19.61 3.45 17.11
N GLY A 32 18.63 2.54 17.21
CA GLY A 32 18.38 1.69 18.38
C GLY A 32 17.49 2.31 19.45
N GLU A 33 17.00 3.53 19.26
CA GLU A 33 16.08 4.22 20.16
C GLU A 33 14.71 3.53 20.15
N VAL A 34 14.15 3.25 21.32
CA VAL A 34 12.81 2.63 21.43
C VAL A 34 11.74 3.71 21.20
N LEU A 35 11.03 3.59 20.08
CA LEU A 35 9.90 4.47 19.75
C LEU A 35 8.62 4.07 20.50
N HIS A 36 8.41 2.77 20.67
CA HIS A 36 7.23 2.23 21.35
C HIS A 36 7.53 0.80 21.82
N SER A 37 7.19 0.47 23.07
CA SER A 37 7.17 -0.91 23.57
C SER A 37 5.77 -1.34 24.00
N VAL A 38 5.50 -2.63 23.92
CA VAL A 38 4.35 -3.32 24.52
C VAL A 38 4.91 -4.53 25.24
N GLU A 39 4.65 -4.61 26.53
CA GLU A 39 5.20 -5.64 27.41
C GLU A 39 4.15 -6.73 27.73
N ASP A 40 4.63 -7.89 28.17
CA ASP A 40 3.82 -9.00 28.69
C ASP A 40 2.73 -9.53 27.72
N VAL A 41 3.02 -9.55 26.42
CA VAL A 41 2.11 -10.15 25.44
C VAL A 41 2.27 -11.66 25.36
N GLU A 42 1.18 -12.37 25.06
CA GLU A 42 1.21 -13.82 24.87
C GLU A 42 1.30 -14.19 23.37
N VAL A 43 2.31 -14.98 23.00
CA VAL A 43 2.51 -15.46 21.62
C VAL A 43 2.88 -16.95 21.60
N PRO A 44 2.68 -17.68 20.48
CA PRO A 44 3.16 -19.06 20.38
C PRO A 44 4.66 -19.14 20.61
N ALA A 45 5.10 -20.10 21.43
CA ALA A 45 6.48 -20.20 21.90
C ALA A 45 7.49 -20.44 20.77
N GLU A 46 7.03 -21.06 19.68
CA GLU A 46 7.85 -21.36 18.49
C GLU A 46 8.02 -20.16 17.55
N TRP A 47 7.25 -19.08 17.74
CA TRP A 47 7.41 -17.89 16.91
C TRP A 47 8.71 -17.17 17.24
N SER A 48 9.42 -16.76 16.19
CA SER A 48 10.59 -15.88 16.32
C SER A 48 10.19 -14.56 16.97
N GLN A 49 11.15 -13.88 17.61
CA GLN A 49 10.91 -12.57 18.20
C GLN A 49 10.42 -11.57 17.14
N THR A 50 11.00 -11.57 15.94
CA THR A 50 10.54 -10.73 14.82
C THR A 50 9.08 -10.98 14.44
N ALA A 51 8.63 -12.23 14.43
CA ALA A 51 7.22 -12.54 14.14
C ALA A 51 6.30 -12.03 15.25
N ALA A 52 6.71 -12.14 16.52
CA ALA A 52 5.99 -11.58 17.65
C ALA A 52 5.92 -10.05 17.57
N ASP A 53 7.05 -9.38 17.29
CA ASP A 53 7.12 -7.93 17.13
C ASP A 53 6.20 -7.44 16.01
N ILE A 54 6.20 -8.11 14.85
CA ILE A 54 5.31 -7.79 13.73
C ILE A 54 3.83 -7.94 14.13
N LEU A 55 3.48 -9.04 14.80
CA LEU A 55 2.12 -9.28 15.28
C LEU A 55 1.63 -8.16 16.20
N VAL A 56 2.42 -7.84 17.21
CA VAL A 56 2.06 -6.84 18.22
C VAL A 56 2.02 -5.44 17.62
N GLN A 57 3.01 -5.08 16.82
CA GLN A 57 3.14 -3.71 16.31
C GLN A 57 2.12 -3.39 15.21
N LYS A 58 1.77 -4.39 14.39
CA LYS A 58 0.94 -4.17 13.20
C LYS A 58 -0.48 -4.73 13.33
N TYR A 59 -0.67 -5.85 14.01
CA TYR A 59 -1.91 -6.62 13.92
C TYR A 59 -2.72 -6.68 15.21
N PHE A 60 -2.11 -6.40 16.37
CA PHE A 60 -2.88 -6.18 17.59
C PHE A 60 -3.69 -4.89 17.47
N ARG A 61 -4.98 -5.00 17.74
CA ARG A 61 -5.83 -3.83 17.93
C ARG A 61 -5.31 -3.06 19.14
N ARG A 62 -4.96 -1.79 18.95
CA ARG A 62 -4.30 -0.96 19.98
C ARG A 62 -5.25 -0.36 21.01
N ALA A 63 -6.53 -0.24 20.70
CA ALA A 63 -7.52 0.38 21.58
C ALA A 63 -8.94 -0.10 21.27
N GLY A 64 -9.83 0.07 22.25
CA GLY A 64 -11.25 -0.24 22.14
C GLY A 64 -11.59 -1.71 22.35
N VAL A 65 -10.65 -2.54 22.79
CA VAL A 65 -10.91 -3.94 23.17
C VAL A 65 -11.45 -3.95 24.60
N PRO A 66 -12.69 -4.40 24.85
CA PRO A 66 -13.26 -4.44 26.20
C PRO A 66 -12.60 -5.53 27.05
N ALA A 67 -12.34 -5.23 28.32
CA ALA A 67 -11.79 -6.20 29.28
C ALA A 67 -12.77 -7.34 29.64
N ALA A 68 -14.07 -7.14 29.40
CA ALA A 68 -15.11 -8.14 29.59
C ALA A 68 -16.16 -8.05 28.47
N THR A 69 -16.54 -9.21 27.94
CA THR A 69 -17.58 -9.34 26.90
C THR A 69 -18.63 -10.34 27.33
N ARG A 70 -19.82 -10.23 26.73
CA ARG A 70 -20.91 -11.21 26.84
C ARG A 70 -21.38 -11.62 25.46
N ARG A 71 -21.78 -12.89 25.31
CA ARG A 71 -22.35 -13.41 24.07
C ARG A 71 -23.75 -12.82 23.82
N VAL A 72 -24.09 -12.65 22.54
CA VAL A 72 -25.42 -12.24 22.09
C VAL A 72 -26.14 -13.47 21.55
N ALA A 73 -27.18 -13.89 22.27
CA ALA A 73 -28.04 -14.99 21.85
C ALA A 73 -28.65 -14.69 20.47
N GLU A 74 -28.37 -15.56 19.51
CA GLU A 74 -28.85 -15.43 18.13
C GLU A 74 -29.50 -16.73 17.71
N LYS A 75 -30.79 -16.67 17.35
CA LYS A 75 -31.59 -17.87 17.04
C LYS A 75 -30.96 -18.63 15.87
N GLY A 76 -30.71 -19.92 16.07
CA GLY A 76 -30.14 -20.79 15.03
C GLY A 76 -28.63 -20.68 14.87
N VAL A 77 -27.92 -19.93 15.73
CA VAL A 77 -26.45 -19.87 15.75
C VAL A 77 -25.93 -20.61 16.98
N PRO A 78 -25.02 -21.60 16.82
CA PRO A 78 -24.41 -22.32 17.94
C PRO A 78 -23.73 -21.38 18.94
N ASP A 79 -23.81 -21.70 20.23
CA ASP A 79 -23.33 -20.82 21.32
C ASP A 79 -21.87 -20.40 21.17
N PHE A 80 -21.00 -21.28 20.68
CA PHE A 80 -19.57 -20.98 20.47
C PHE A 80 -19.31 -20.00 19.31
N LEU A 81 -20.24 -19.90 18.34
CA LEU A 81 -20.15 -19.01 17.17
C LEU A 81 -20.88 -17.68 17.37
N GLN A 82 -21.71 -17.55 18.40
CA GLN A 82 -22.43 -16.31 18.67
C GLN A 82 -21.47 -15.15 18.90
N ARG A 83 -21.76 -14.00 18.30
CA ARG A 83 -20.95 -12.80 18.50
C ARG A 83 -20.99 -12.32 19.95
N SER A 84 -20.02 -11.48 20.30
CA SER A 84 -19.88 -10.86 21.61
C SER A 84 -20.08 -9.34 21.54
N VAL A 85 -20.48 -8.75 22.66
CA VAL A 85 -20.55 -7.30 22.89
C VAL A 85 -19.92 -6.95 24.23
N PRO A 86 -19.53 -5.69 24.48
CA PRO A 86 -19.04 -5.28 25.79
C PRO A 86 -20.04 -5.62 26.90
N ASP A 87 -19.57 -6.29 27.96
CA ASP A 87 -20.41 -6.54 29.13
C ASP A 87 -20.38 -5.30 30.04
N VAL A 88 -21.33 -4.38 29.80
CA VAL A 88 -21.42 -3.10 30.53
C VAL A 88 -21.48 -3.31 32.05
N ALA A 89 -22.14 -4.37 32.54
CA ALA A 89 -22.26 -4.63 33.96
C ALA A 89 -20.95 -5.14 34.57
N ALA A 90 -20.22 -6.01 33.87
CA ALA A 90 -18.90 -6.45 34.30
C ALA A 90 -17.86 -5.33 34.20
N LEU A 91 -17.88 -4.55 33.12
CA LEU A 91 -16.96 -3.42 32.89
C LEU A 91 -17.16 -2.31 33.94
N ALA A 92 -18.39 -2.04 34.36
CA ALA A 92 -18.67 -1.05 35.40
C ALA A 92 -17.98 -1.35 36.74
N LYS A 93 -17.66 -2.62 37.01
CA LYS A 93 -16.93 -3.07 38.21
C LYS A 93 -15.42 -2.82 38.14
N LEU A 94 -14.90 -2.49 36.96
CA LEU A 94 -13.49 -2.21 36.74
C LEU A 94 -13.21 -0.69 36.81
N PRO A 95 -11.99 -0.28 37.23
CA PRO A 95 -11.49 1.09 37.07
C PRO A 95 -11.65 1.57 35.63
N ALA A 96 -12.02 2.84 35.42
CA ALA A 96 -12.37 3.38 34.10
C ALA A 96 -11.27 3.18 33.05
N ASP A 97 -10.01 3.34 33.45
CA ASP A 97 -8.80 3.16 32.66
C ASP A 97 -8.49 1.69 32.32
N LYS A 98 -9.14 0.73 32.98
CA LYS A 98 -8.97 -0.71 32.75
C LYS A 98 -10.14 -1.37 32.01
N ARG A 99 -11.16 -0.60 31.63
CA ARG A 99 -12.35 -1.14 30.94
C ARG A 99 -12.09 -1.49 29.48
N TYR A 100 -11.21 -0.72 28.83
CA TYR A 100 -10.85 -0.90 27.44
C TYR A 100 -9.34 -0.79 27.27
N GLY A 101 -8.77 -1.59 26.36
CA GLY A 101 -7.34 -1.62 26.11
C GLY A 101 -6.99 -2.18 24.73
N PRO A 102 -5.74 -2.61 24.54
CA PRO A 102 -5.29 -3.32 23.35
C PRO A 102 -5.59 -4.83 23.43
N GLU A 103 -5.43 -5.53 22.31
CA GLU A 103 -5.16 -6.98 22.32
C GLU A 103 -3.80 -7.23 22.98
N THR A 104 -3.71 -8.30 23.77
CA THR A 104 -2.50 -8.69 24.53
C THR A 104 -2.10 -10.15 24.31
N SER A 105 -2.89 -10.93 23.57
CA SER A 105 -2.57 -12.32 23.23
C SER A 105 -2.80 -12.59 21.74
N ALA A 106 -1.90 -13.34 21.12
CA ALA A 106 -2.07 -13.86 19.77
C ALA A 106 -3.36 -14.69 19.64
N ARG A 107 -3.82 -15.33 20.73
CA ARG A 107 -5.08 -16.09 20.73
C ARG A 107 -6.27 -15.18 20.45
N GLN A 108 -6.28 -13.96 20.98
CA GLN A 108 -7.36 -13.00 20.71
C GLN A 108 -7.48 -12.73 19.21
N VAL A 109 -6.34 -12.54 18.54
CA VAL A 109 -6.27 -12.34 17.09
C VAL A 109 -6.75 -13.59 16.34
N PHE A 110 -6.22 -14.78 16.66
CA PHE A 110 -6.63 -16.02 16.00
C PHE A 110 -8.10 -16.33 16.21
N ASP A 111 -8.61 -16.07 17.41
CA ASP A 111 -10.00 -16.31 17.79
C ASP A 111 -10.96 -15.38 17.06
N ARG A 112 -10.66 -14.07 16.97
CA ARG A 112 -11.54 -13.16 16.24
C ARG A 112 -11.55 -13.44 14.74
N LEU A 113 -10.41 -13.85 14.16
CA LEU A 113 -10.32 -14.17 12.73
C LEU A 113 -11.11 -15.44 12.42
N ALA A 114 -10.70 -16.57 12.99
CA ALA A 114 -11.31 -17.87 12.70
C ALA A 114 -12.77 -17.93 13.17
N GLY A 115 -13.08 -17.32 14.32
CA GLY A 115 -14.44 -17.26 14.84
C GLY A 115 -15.38 -16.45 13.94
N ALA A 116 -14.92 -15.30 13.41
CA ALA A 116 -15.71 -14.52 12.46
C ALA A 116 -15.92 -15.25 11.14
N TRP A 117 -14.89 -15.92 10.59
CA TRP A 117 -15.04 -16.75 9.39
C TRP A 117 -16.02 -17.90 9.61
N GLY A 118 -15.94 -18.59 10.75
CA GLY A 118 -16.89 -19.65 11.12
C GLY A 118 -18.32 -19.11 11.28
N TYR A 119 -18.49 -17.95 11.92
CA TYR A 119 -19.78 -17.29 12.04
C TYR A 119 -20.37 -16.92 10.68
N TRP A 120 -19.58 -16.29 9.80
CA TRP A 120 -20.03 -15.95 8.45
C TRP A 120 -20.35 -17.18 7.61
N GLY A 121 -19.51 -18.22 7.66
CA GLY A 121 -19.76 -19.49 6.97
C GLY A 121 -21.03 -20.17 7.45
N TRP A 122 -21.32 -20.13 8.76
CA TRP A 122 -22.57 -20.64 9.33
C TRP A 122 -23.78 -19.89 8.79
N LYS A 123 -23.74 -18.55 8.82
CA LYS A 123 -24.82 -17.69 8.33
C LYS A 123 -25.03 -17.85 6.82
N ALA A 124 -24.00 -18.22 6.07
CA ALA A 124 -24.05 -18.53 4.65
C ALA A 124 -24.47 -19.98 4.34
N GLY A 125 -24.72 -20.82 5.35
CA GLY A 125 -25.14 -22.21 5.16
C GLY A 125 -24.03 -23.15 4.66
N LEU A 126 -22.75 -22.82 4.91
CA LEU A 126 -21.61 -23.61 4.43
C LEU A 126 -21.36 -24.89 5.25
N PHE A 127 -21.89 -24.96 6.47
CA PHE A 127 -21.75 -26.10 7.38
C PHE A 127 -23.07 -26.87 7.48
N ALA A 128 -23.01 -28.20 7.47
CA ALA A 128 -24.19 -29.04 7.62
C ALA A 128 -24.61 -29.19 9.09
N ALA A 129 -23.65 -29.09 10.02
CA ALA A 129 -23.89 -29.26 11.45
C ALA A 129 -22.91 -28.43 12.30
N PRO A 130 -23.23 -28.14 13.58
CA PRO A 130 -22.39 -27.30 14.46
C PRO A 130 -20.97 -27.83 14.67
N ASP A 131 -20.80 -29.16 14.69
CA ASP A 131 -19.50 -29.82 14.86
C ASP A 131 -18.57 -29.59 13.66
N GLU A 132 -19.09 -29.55 12.43
CA GLU A 132 -18.31 -29.20 11.25
C GLU A 132 -17.77 -27.77 11.33
N ALA A 133 -18.59 -26.83 11.81
CA ALA A 133 -18.17 -25.44 12.00
C ALA A 133 -17.12 -25.31 13.11
N GLU A 134 -17.24 -26.10 14.18
CA GLU A 134 -16.24 -26.17 15.25
C GLU A 134 -14.90 -26.71 14.74
N ILE A 135 -14.93 -27.78 13.93
CA ILE A 135 -13.73 -28.34 13.28
C ILE A 135 -13.06 -27.28 12.41
N PHE A 136 -13.82 -26.60 11.55
CA PHE A 136 -13.27 -25.54 10.71
C PHE A 136 -12.60 -24.43 11.53
N VAL A 137 -13.30 -23.92 12.56
CA VAL A 137 -12.76 -22.86 13.43
C VAL A 137 -11.47 -23.31 14.12
N ASP A 138 -11.43 -24.56 14.61
CA ASP A 138 -10.25 -25.10 15.27
C ASP A 138 -9.07 -25.29 14.32
N GLU A 139 -9.31 -25.83 13.12
CA GLU A 139 -8.28 -26.02 12.10
C GLU A 139 -7.70 -24.67 11.65
N MET A 140 -8.54 -23.66 11.43
CA MET A 140 -8.07 -22.31 11.05
C MET A 140 -7.22 -21.67 12.15
N LYS A 141 -7.62 -21.79 13.42
CA LYS A 141 -6.81 -21.31 14.56
C LYS A 141 -5.48 -22.07 14.66
N ALA A 142 -5.49 -23.38 14.45
CA ALA A 142 -4.29 -24.20 14.44
C ALA A 142 -3.33 -23.77 13.31
N MET A 143 -3.86 -23.51 12.11
CA MET A 143 -3.07 -23.04 10.96
C MET A 143 -2.41 -21.70 11.23
N LEU A 144 -3.14 -20.75 11.82
CA LEU A 144 -2.60 -19.44 12.20
C LEU A 144 -1.52 -19.59 13.27
N ALA A 145 -1.79 -20.30 14.35
CA ALA A 145 -0.87 -20.45 15.47
C ALA A 145 0.44 -21.18 15.07
N ARG A 146 0.34 -22.16 14.17
CA ARG A 146 1.49 -22.94 13.68
C ARG A 146 2.17 -22.34 12.45
N GLN A 147 1.72 -21.18 11.96
CA GLN A 147 2.19 -20.53 10.73
C GLN A 147 2.16 -21.46 9.50
N ILE A 148 1.07 -22.24 9.38
CA ILE A 148 0.79 -23.11 8.22
C ILE A 148 0.22 -22.28 7.08
N GLY A 149 -0.72 -21.38 7.40
CA GLY A 149 -1.29 -20.44 6.44
C GLY A 149 -1.56 -19.10 7.10
N ALA A 150 -1.60 -18.04 6.28
CA ALA A 150 -1.93 -16.70 6.73
C ALA A 150 -2.76 -15.97 5.67
N PRO A 151 -3.84 -15.29 6.06
CA PRO A 151 -4.58 -14.43 5.15
C PRO A 151 -3.83 -13.11 4.91
N ASN A 152 -4.27 -12.34 3.92
CA ASN A 152 -3.72 -11.00 3.64
C ASN A 152 -3.89 -10.02 4.80
N SER A 153 -3.02 -9.01 4.88
CA SER A 153 -2.95 -8.08 6.02
C SER A 153 -4.28 -7.39 6.42
N PRO A 154 -5.13 -6.90 5.49
CA PRO A 154 -6.45 -6.37 5.85
C PRO A 154 -7.36 -7.30 6.66
N GLN A 155 -7.25 -8.62 6.50
CA GLN A 155 -7.96 -9.58 7.36
C GLN A 155 -7.50 -9.43 8.81
N TRP A 156 -6.19 -9.42 9.04
CA TRP A 156 -5.61 -9.23 10.37
C TRP A 156 -6.02 -7.89 10.99
N PHE A 157 -6.15 -6.81 10.23
CA PHE A 157 -6.54 -5.50 10.77
C PHE A 157 -8.02 -5.42 11.15
N ASN A 158 -8.90 -5.92 10.28
CA ASN A 158 -10.31 -5.53 10.29
C ASN A 158 -11.25 -6.70 10.66
N THR A 159 -10.87 -7.94 10.36
CA THR A 159 -11.76 -9.08 10.49
C THR A 159 -12.02 -9.45 11.95
N GLY A 160 -13.30 -9.64 12.28
CA GLY A 160 -13.75 -10.18 13.55
C GLY A 160 -13.74 -9.19 14.73
N LEU A 161 -13.36 -7.92 14.54
CA LEU A 161 -13.40 -6.93 15.61
C LEU A 161 -14.82 -6.71 16.14
N HIS A 162 -15.80 -6.57 15.26
CA HIS A 162 -17.21 -6.53 15.68
C HIS A 162 -17.65 -7.87 16.27
N TRP A 163 -17.30 -9.01 15.63
CA TRP A 163 -17.76 -10.31 16.09
C TRP A 163 -17.26 -10.66 17.50
N ALA A 164 -15.99 -10.38 17.79
CA ALA A 164 -15.36 -10.71 19.07
C ALA A 164 -15.60 -9.67 20.17
N TYR A 165 -15.71 -8.38 19.80
CA TYR A 165 -15.67 -7.29 20.78
C TYR A 165 -16.85 -6.31 20.69
N GLY A 166 -17.69 -6.41 19.67
CA GLY A 166 -18.74 -5.42 19.40
C GLY A 166 -18.19 -4.04 19.02
N VAL A 167 -16.98 -3.98 18.44
CA VAL A 167 -16.40 -2.73 17.95
C VAL A 167 -17.20 -2.27 16.73
N GLU A 168 -17.59 -1.00 16.73
CA GLU A 168 -18.32 -0.34 15.65
C GLU A 168 -17.53 0.88 15.13
N GLY A 169 -17.90 1.38 13.96
CA GLY A 169 -17.30 2.56 13.37
C GLY A 169 -18.09 3.06 12.15
N GLU A 170 -17.87 4.32 11.79
CA GLU A 170 -18.50 4.93 10.61
C GLU A 170 -18.20 4.11 9.35
N SER A 171 -19.22 3.85 8.53
CA SER A 171 -19.12 3.03 7.31
C SER A 171 -18.17 3.60 6.26
N HIS A 172 -18.04 4.93 6.19
CA HIS A 172 -17.20 5.63 5.21
C HIS A 172 -17.49 5.26 3.74
N GLY A 173 -18.73 4.88 3.43
CA GLY A 173 -19.18 4.59 2.06
C GLY A 173 -18.82 3.19 1.58
N HIS A 174 -18.82 2.20 2.48
CA HIS A 174 -18.68 0.79 2.11
C HIS A 174 -20.02 0.18 1.70
N PHE A 175 -19.96 -0.74 0.75
CA PHE A 175 -21.12 -1.49 0.26
C PHE A 175 -20.91 -2.99 0.44
N TYR A 176 -21.99 -3.74 0.55
CA TYR A 176 -21.98 -5.19 0.51
C TYR A 176 -23.20 -5.71 -0.25
N VAL A 177 -23.11 -6.95 -0.73
CA VAL A 177 -24.26 -7.64 -1.32
C VAL A 177 -25.03 -8.30 -0.19
N ASP A 178 -26.28 -7.90 0.02
CA ASP A 178 -27.17 -8.54 0.98
C ASP A 178 -27.57 -9.93 0.46
N PRO A 179 -27.21 -11.03 1.15
CA PRO A 179 -27.49 -12.37 0.67
C PRO A 179 -28.99 -12.72 0.63
N ALA A 180 -29.84 -11.99 1.36
CA ALA A 180 -31.28 -12.24 1.35
C ALA A 180 -31.96 -11.63 0.11
N THR A 181 -31.47 -10.47 -0.34
CA THR A 181 -32.08 -9.69 -1.43
C THR A 181 -31.27 -9.72 -2.72
N ASN A 182 -30.00 -10.14 -2.66
CA ASN A 182 -28.98 -10.02 -3.71
C ASN A 182 -28.75 -8.58 -4.20
N ALA A 183 -29.14 -7.58 -3.39
CA ALA A 183 -28.94 -6.17 -3.70
C ALA A 183 -27.63 -5.66 -3.11
N VAL A 184 -26.98 -4.74 -3.82
CA VAL A 184 -25.88 -3.94 -3.26
C VAL A 184 -26.49 -2.91 -2.32
N VAL A 185 -26.10 -2.95 -1.05
CA VAL A 185 -26.59 -2.06 0.00
C VAL A 185 -25.43 -1.40 0.71
N GLU A 186 -25.66 -0.18 1.20
CA GLU A 186 -24.67 0.53 2.02
C GLU A 186 -24.51 -0.19 3.37
N SER A 187 -23.26 -0.35 3.81
CA SER A 187 -22.98 -0.74 5.17
C SER A 187 -23.24 0.44 6.10
N TYR A 188 -23.74 0.21 7.31
CA TYR A 188 -23.83 1.26 8.34
C TYR A 188 -22.71 1.18 9.37
N ASN A 189 -21.93 0.09 9.35
CA ASN A 189 -20.88 -0.18 10.32
C ASN A 189 -19.64 -0.77 9.65
N ALA A 190 -18.52 -0.05 9.72
CA ALA A 190 -17.27 -0.45 9.06
C ALA A 190 -16.61 -1.71 9.65
N TYR A 191 -17.02 -2.18 10.83
CA TYR A 191 -16.45 -3.39 11.44
C TYR A 191 -17.41 -4.59 11.45
N GLU A 192 -18.72 -4.36 11.24
CA GLU A 192 -19.69 -5.44 11.03
C GLU A 192 -19.48 -6.09 9.65
N ARG A 193 -19.30 -5.25 8.64
CA ARG A 193 -18.94 -5.62 7.27
C ARG A 193 -17.58 -4.99 6.95
N PRO A 194 -16.48 -5.56 7.47
CA PRO A 194 -15.16 -4.98 7.30
C PRO A 194 -14.71 -5.00 5.84
N GLN A 195 -13.62 -4.27 5.55
CA GLN A 195 -12.86 -4.39 4.30
C GLN A 195 -11.71 -5.40 4.51
N PRO A 196 -11.91 -6.70 4.22
CA PRO A 196 -10.89 -7.73 4.40
C PRO A 196 -10.02 -7.95 3.15
N HIS A 197 -10.28 -7.27 2.04
CA HIS A 197 -9.62 -7.49 0.76
C HIS A 197 -8.26 -6.81 0.72
N ALA A 198 -7.26 -7.42 0.08
CA ALA A 198 -5.92 -6.82 -0.01
C ALA A 198 -5.85 -5.72 -1.06
N CYS A 199 -6.61 -5.90 -2.13
CA CYS A 199 -6.35 -5.29 -3.41
C CYS A 199 -7.65 -5.12 -4.18
N PHE A 200 -7.73 -4.06 -4.97
CA PHE A 200 -8.86 -3.72 -5.82
C PHE A 200 -8.38 -3.34 -7.22
N ILE A 201 -9.21 -3.64 -8.21
CA ILE A 201 -9.11 -3.08 -9.56
C ILE A 201 -10.24 -2.06 -9.68
N GLN A 202 -9.97 -0.89 -10.25
CA GLN A 202 -10.93 0.20 -10.35
C GLN A 202 -11.01 0.68 -11.82
N SER A 203 -12.22 1.01 -12.26
CA SER A 203 -12.43 1.71 -13.52
C SER A 203 -12.25 3.22 -13.37
N VAL A 204 -11.92 3.87 -14.50
CA VAL A 204 -11.91 5.32 -14.62
C VAL A 204 -12.35 5.72 -16.02
N GLU A 205 -13.25 6.69 -16.08
CA GLU A 205 -13.75 7.28 -17.31
C GLU A 205 -13.06 8.62 -17.60
N ASP A 206 -13.07 9.03 -18.86
CA ASP A 206 -12.52 10.31 -19.33
C ASP A 206 -13.46 11.50 -19.01
N ASN A 207 -13.72 11.67 -17.73
CA ASN A 207 -14.55 12.71 -17.16
C ASN A 207 -13.91 13.24 -15.87
N LEU A 208 -13.91 14.55 -15.67
CA LEU A 208 -13.24 15.16 -14.51
C LEU A 208 -13.97 14.84 -13.19
N VAL A 209 -15.30 14.99 -13.18
CA VAL A 209 -16.16 14.90 -12.00
C VAL A 209 -17.39 14.04 -12.26
N GLY A 210 -18.02 13.54 -11.20
CA GLY A 210 -19.16 12.62 -11.28
C GLY A 210 -18.73 11.16 -11.13
N ASP A 211 -19.72 10.28 -11.06
CA ASP A 211 -19.51 8.85 -10.83
C ASP A 211 -18.63 8.25 -11.95
N GLY A 212 -17.59 7.51 -11.57
CA GLY A 212 -16.65 6.91 -12.53
C GLY A 212 -15.58 7.88 -13.07
N GLY A 213 -15.68 9.18 -12.77
CA GLY A 213 -14.70 10.18 -13.19
C GLY A 213 -13.37 10.14 -12.44
N ILE A 214 -12.43 10.98 -12.87
CA ILE A 214 -11.05 11.06 -12.35
C ILE A 214 -11.02 11.46 -10.87
N MET A 215 -11.76 12.50 -10.49
CA MET A 215 -11.82 12.97 -9.10
C MET A 215 -12.52 11.97 -8.17
N ASP A 216 -13.53 11.26 -8.70
CA ASP A 216 -14.23 10.21 -7.98
C ASP A 216 -13.32 9.00 -7.74
N LEU A 217 -12.50 8.59 -8.72
CA LEU A 217 -11.49 7.55 -8.53
C LEU A 217 -10.59 7.85 -7.33
N TRP A 218 -10.08 9.08 -7.19
CA TRP A 218 -9.23 9.43 -6.06
C TRP A 218 -9.97 9.38 -4.72
N ALA A 219 -11.25 9.75 -4.69
CA ALA A 219 -12.08 9.60 -3.51
C ALA A 219 -12.31 8.12 -3.14
N ARG A 220 -12.59 7.26 -4.13
CA ARG A 220 -12.72 5.82 -3.96
C ARG A 220 -11.41 5.20 -3.47
N GLU A 221 -10.28 5.52 -4.09
CA GLU A 221 -8.96 5.05 -3.67
C GLU A 221 -8.61 5.49 -2.24
N ALA A 222 -8.90 6.74 -1.87
CA ALA A 222 -8.66 7.22 -0.51
C ALA A 222 -9.43 6.39 0.54
N ARG A 223 -10.67 5.98 0.24
CA ARG A 223 -11.45 5.07 1.09
C ARG A 223 -10.77 3.71 1.19
N LEU A 224 -10.36 3.12 0.06
CA LEU A 224 -9.68 1.82 0.04
C LEU A 224 -8.35 1.84 0.80
N PHE A 225 -7.55 2.89 0.60
CA PHE A 225 -6.26 3.09 1.27
C PHE A 225 -6.44 3.28 2.77
N LYS A 226 -7.47 3.99 3.23
CA LYS A 226 -7.74 4.18 4.66
C LYS A 226 -7.82 2.85 5.43
N PHE A 227 -8.39 1.81 4.82
CA PHE A 227 -8.53 0.49 5.44
C PHE A 227 -7.43 -0.51 5.09
N GLY A 228 -6.36 -0.06 4.41
CA GLY A 228 -5.14 -0.83 4.20
C GLY A 228 -5.10 -1.70 2.96
N SER A 229 -5.99 -1.45 1.99
CA SER A 229 -5.96 -2.12 0.69
C SER A 229 -5.23 -1.27 -0.34
N GLY A 230 -4.69 -1.92 -1.37
CA GLY A 230 -4.16 -1.25 -2.55
C GLY A 230 -5.19 -1.21 -3.69
N ALA A 231 -4.94 -0.36 -4.69
CA ALA A 231 -5.82 -0.19 -5.84
C ALA A 231 -5.03 -0.08 -7.14
N GLY A 232 -5.56 -0.60 -8.24
CA GLY A 232 -4.99 -0.43 -9.57
C GLY A 232 -6.05 -0.04 -10.59
N ALA A 233 -5.66 0.77 -11.57
CA ALA A 233 -6.55 1.19 -12.64
C ALA A 233 -5.78 1.35 -13.95
N ASN A 234 -6.48 1.14 -15.07
CA ASN A 234 -5.96 1.47 -16.39
C ASN A 234 -6.47 2.85 -16.79
N PHE A 235 -5.54 3.77 -17.01
CA PHE A 235 -5.84 5.18 -17.29
C PHE A 235 -5.92 5.49 -18.79
N SER A 236 -5.80 4.48 -19.64
CA SER A 236 -5.72 4.66 -21.10
C SER A 236 -7.00 5.20 -21.74
N ALA A 237 -8.12 5.20 -21.01
CA ALA A 237 -9.34 5.84 -21.47
C ALA A 237 -9.25 7.38 -21.44
N ILE A 238 -8.42 7.95 -20.56
CA ILE A 238 -8.27 9.39 -20.41
C ILE A 238 -7.61 9.97 -21.66
N ARG A 239 -8.12 11.09 -22.16
CA ARG A 239 -7.58 11.74 -23.36
C ARG A 239 -6.16 12.29 -23.14
N GLY A 240 -5.34 12.17 -24.18
CA GLY A 240 -3.96 12.65 -24.20
C GLY A 240 -3.83 14.17 -24.24
N ALA A 241 -2.60 14.67 -24.07
CA ALA A 241 -2.32 16.09 -24.09
C ALA A 241 -2.66 16.72 -25.45
N GLY A 242 -3.35 17.86 -25.44
CA GLY A 242 -3.70 18.59 -26.66
C GLY A 242 -4.98 18.13 -27.36
N GLU A 243 -5.59 17.01 -26.96
CA GLU A 243 -6.90 16.57 -27.45
C GLU A 243 -8.02 17.55 -27.05
N ALA A 244 -9.09 17.64 -27.84
CA ALA A 244 -10.15 18.62 -27.65
C ALA A 244 -11.00 18.35 -26.39
N LEU A 245 -11.54 19.43 -25.79
CA LEU A 245 -12.51 19.37 -24.69
C LEU A 245 -13.91 19.74 -25.19
N SER A 246 -14.95 19.18 -24.57
CA SER A 246 -16.36 19.42 -24.94
C SER A 246 -16.78 20.89 -24.77
N GLY A 247 -16.26 21.57 -23.74
CA GLY A 247 -16.49 23.00 -23.50
C GLY A 247 -15.58 23.95 -24.30
N GLY A 248 -14.77 23.43 -25.23
CA GLY A 248 -13.71 24.18 -25.91
C GLY A 248 -12.38 24.17 -25.16
N GLY A 249 -11.28 24.38 -25.88
CA GLY A 249 -9.93 24.28 -25.36
C GLY A 249 -9.28 22.90 -25.58
N LYS A 250 -8.17 22.65 -24.88
CA LYS A 250 -7.34 21.45 -25.04
C LYS A 250 -7.06 20.79 -23.69
N SER A 251 -7.00 19.47 -23.68
CA SER A 251 -6.65 18.65 -22.52
C SER A 251 -5.22 18.93 -22.05
N SER A 252 -5.04 18.93 -20.72
CA SER A 252 -3.74 18.92 -20.04
C SER A 252 -3.01 17.57 -20.13
N GLY A 253 -3.67 16.56 -20.68
CA GLY A 253 -3.16 15.20 -20.84
C GLY A 253 -3.20 14.36 -19.56
N LEU A 254 -2.98 13.06 -19.75
CA LEU A 254 -3.03 12.03 -18.72
C LEU A 254 -2.04 12.32 -17.59
N MET A 255 -0.82 12.72 -17.94
CA MET A 255 0.27 12.91 -16.98
C MET A 255 -0.05 13.95 -15.89
N SER A 256 -0.86 14.96 -16.20
CA SER A 256 -1.27 15.98 -15.24
C SER A 256 -2.13 15.39 -14.12
N PHE A 257 -3.04 14.47 -14.47
CA PHE A 257 -3.91 13.78 -13.51
C PHE A 257 -3.17 12.70 -12.73
N LEU A 258 -2.24 11.98 -13.37
CA LEU A 258 -1.40 11.00 -12.68
C LEU A 258 -0.58 11.64 -11.56
N LYS A 259 -0.04 12.85 -11.77
CA LYS A 259 0.68 13.61 -10.72
C LYS A 259 -0.21 13.95 -9.52
N VAL A 260 -1.49 14.28 -9.75
CA VAL A 260 -2.44 14.54 -8.67
C VAL A 260 -2.75 13.26 -7.91
N GLY A 261 -3.04 12.16 -8.62
CA GLY A 261 -3.28 10.86 -8.01
C GLY A 261 -2.09 10.33 -7.21
N ASP A 262 -0.88 10.56 -7.70
CA ASP A 262 0.36 10.21 -6.99
C ASP A 262 0.52 10.99 -5.67
N ALA A 263 0.32 12.31 -5.71
CA ALA A 263 0.35 13.13 -4.51
C ALA A 263 -0.74 12.73 -3.50
N ALA A 264 -1.95 12.42 -3.99
CA ALA A 264 -3.06 11.95 -3.16
C ALA A 264 -2.73 10.61 -2.48
N ALA A 265 -2.16 9.65 -3.22
CA ALA A 265 -1.73 8.37 -2.66
C ALA A 265 -0.64 8.56 -1.58
N GLY A 266 0.34 9.43 -1.82
CA GLY A 266 1.39 9.75 -0.85
C GLY A 266 0.89 10.41 0.44
N ALA A 267 -0.24 11.12 0.38
CA ALA A 267 -0.85 11.78 1.54
C ALA A 267 -1.65 10.81 2.44
N VAL A 268 -2.15 9.69 1.91
CA VAL A 268 -2.98 8.75 2.67
C VAL A 268 -2.14 7.67 3.33
N LYS A 269 -2.21 7.59 4.67
CA LYS A 269 -1.62 6.51 5.47
C LYS A 269 -2.71 5.58 5.98
N SER A 270 -2.55 4.27 5.76
CA SER A 270 -3.57 3.27 6.06
C SER A 270 -3.68 2.94 7.56
N GLY A 271 -4.90 2.87 8.09
CA GLY A 271 -5.25 2.08 9.28
C GLY A 271 -4.57 2.46 10.61
N GLY A 272 -4.01 3.66 10.75
CA GLY A 272 -3.27 4.06 11.95
C GLY A 272 -1.94 3.31 12.14
N VAL A 273 -1.49 2.57 11.11
CA VAL A 273 -0.20 1.86 11.04
C VAL A 273 0.64 2.53 9.93
N THR A 274 1.97 2.39 9.97
CA THR A 274 2.92 3.05 9.06
C THR A 274 2.88 2.57 7.58
N ARG A 275 1.80 1.94 7.11
CA ARG A 275 1.72 1.43 5.73
C ARG A 275 1.34 2.55 4.75
N ARG A 276 2.21 2.80 3.76
CA ARG A 276 1.94 3.69 2.61
C ARG A 276 0.85 3.08 1.72
N ALA A 277 0.05 3.93 1.07
CA ALA A 277 -0.86 3.50 0.03
C ALA A 277 -0.12 2.74 -1.08
N ALA A 278 -0.78 1.75 -1.67
CA ALA A 278 -0.23 0.98 -2.78
C ALA A 278 -1.11 1.17 -4.01
N LYS A 279 -0.55 1.74 -5.08
CA LYS A 279 -1.26 2.08 -6.30
C LYS A 279 -0.60 1.44 -7.53
N MET A 280 -1.40 0.90 -8.45
CA MET A 280 -0.96 0.54 -9.81
C MET A 280 -1.56 1.50 -10.83
N VAL A 281 -0.72 2.00 -11.72
CA VAL A 281 -1.11 2.79 -12.89
C VAL A 281 -0.75 2.00 -14.15
N VAL A 282 -1.76 1.62 -14.92
CA VAL A 282 -1.59 0.95 -16.21
C VAL A 282 -1.88 1.93 -17.35
N VAL A 283 -1.01 1.96 -18.35
CA VAL A 283 -1.22 2.71 -19.60
C VAL A 283 -0.89 1.82 -20.80
N ASP A 284 -1.77 1.82 -21.79
CA ASP A 284 -1.66 1.03 -23.00
C ASP A 284 -0.57 1.63 -23.92
N GLY A 285 0.20 0.78 -24.57
CA GLY A 285 1.37 1.16 -25.36
C GLY A 285 1.08 2.04 -26.59
N ASP A 286 -0.19 2.21 -26.96
CA ASP A 286 -0.64 3.08 -28.04
C ASP A 286 -1.19 4.43 -27.53
N HIS A 287 -1.16 4.70 -26.23
CA HIS A 287 -1.66 5.96 -25.69
C HIS A 287 -0.82 7.17 -26.17
N PRO A 288 -1.41 8.33 -26.51
CA PRO A 288 -0.65 9.49 -27.01
C PRO A 288 0.45 9.99 -26.06
N ASP A 289 0.21 9.90 -24.75
CA ASP A 289 1.15 10.33 -23.71
C ASP A 289 2.14 9.22 -23.26
N ILE A 290 2.20 8.08 -23.96
CA ILE A 290 2.97 6.90 -23.50
C ILE A 290 4.46 7.16 -23.34
N GLU A 291 5.08 7.94 -24.25
CA GLU A 291 6.52 8.24 -24.18
C GLU A 291 6.88 9.02 -22.89
N ASP A 292 5.98 9.88 -22.41
CA ASP A 292 6.18 10.64 -21.17
C ASP A 292 5.87 9.80 -19.94
N PHE A 293 4.84 8.96 -20.00
CA PHE A 293 4.53 8.01 -18.94
C PHE A 293 5.70 7.06 -18.66
N ILE A 294 6.29 6.47 -19.70
CA ILE A 294 7.44 5.55 -19.57
C ILE A 294 8.59 6.21 -18.83
N ARG A 295 8.96 7.44 -19.21
CA ARG A 295 10.14 8.12 -18.64
C ARG A 295 9.89 8.79 -17.29
N TRP A 296 8.62 8.91 -16.88
CA TRP A 296 8.20 9.78 -15.79
C TRP A 296 9.00 9.55 -14.51
N LYS A 297 9.02 8.31 -14.01
CA LYS A 297 9.66 7.99 -12.72
C LYS A 297 11.18 8.20 -12.75
N ALA A 298 11.85 7.77 -13.82
CA ALA A 298 13.29 7.96 -13.98
C ALA A 298 13.69 9.45 -14.03
N VAL A 299 12.89 10.29 -14.71
CA VAL A 299 13.13 11.74 -14.75
C VAL A 299 12.94 12.38 -13.38
N GLU A 300 11.98 11.90 -12.58
CA GLU A 300 11.77 12.39 -11.22
C GLU A 300 12.91 11.97 -10.27
N GLU A 301 13.47 10.77 -10.43
CA GLU A 301 14.65 10.33 -9.68
C GLU A 301 15.92 11.12 -10.03
N GLU A 302 16.09 11.51 -11.30
CA GLU A 302 17.18 12.43 -11.70
C GLU A 302 17.07 13.78 -11.00
N LYS A 303 15.84 14.30 -10.81
CA LYS A 303 15.62 15.53 -10.03
C LYS A 303 16.03 15.35 -8.58
N VAL A 304 15.72 14.21 -7.96
CA VAL A 304 16.18 13.89 -6.59
C VAL A 304 17.71 13.93 -6.53
N ALA A 305 18.40 13.27 -7.47
CA ALA A 305 19.85 13.28 -7.52
C ALA A 305 20.41 14.72 -7.64
N ALA A 306 19.79 15.56 -8.48
CA ALA A 306 20.15 16.96 -8.62
C ALA A 306 19.91 17.78 -7.34
N LEU A 307 18.79 17.57 -6.63
CA LEU A 307 18.48 18.22 -5.35
C LEU A 307 19.48 17.83 -4.26
N VAL A 308 19.86 16.55 -4.18
CA VAL A 308 20.87 16.06 -3.24
C VAL A 308 22.25 16.65 -3.54
N ALA A 309 22.66 16.67 -4.82
CA ALA A 309 23.92 17.28 -5.23
C ALA A 309 23.94 18.79 -4.90
N GLY A 310 22.88 19.52 -5.25
CA GLY A 310 22.74 20.96 -5.00
C GLY A 310 22.73 21.33 -3.52
N SER A 311 21.95 20.60 -2.69
CA SER A 311 21.90 20.84 -1.23
C SER A 311 23.26 20.59 -0.56
N ARG A 312 24.00 19.56 -0.99
CA ARG A 312 25.36 19.30 -0.49
C ARG A 312 26.35 20.39 -0.92
N ALA A 313 26.25 20.89 -2.15
CA ALA A 313 27.07 22.01 -2.61
C ALA A 313 26.79 23.28 -1.79
N LEU A 314 25.51 23.61 -1.56
CA LEU A 314 25.11 24.72 -0.69
C LEU A 314 25.66 24.55 0.73
N ALA A 315 25.47 23.38 1.35
CA ALA A 315 25.93 23.10 2.71
C ALA A 315 27.47 23.09 2.85
N CYS A 316 28.20 22.84 1.77
CA CYS A 316 29.65 22.96 1.73
C CYS A 316 30.12 24.41 1.65
N HIS A 317 29.48 25.23 0.80
CA HIS A 317 30.01 26.55 0.44
C HIS A 317 29.46 27.70 1.27
N ILE A 318 28.19 27.65 1.69
CA ILE A 318 27.57 28.75 2.44
C ILE A 318 28.31 29.04 3.76
N PRO A 319 28.65 28.04 4.60
CA PRO A 319 29.42 28.29 5.81
C PRO A 319 30.83 28.84 5.52
N LYS A 320 31.46 28.40 4.43
CA LYS A 320 32.80 28.86 4.02
C LYS A 320 32.79 30.32 3.55
N ILE A 321 31.77 30.73 2.82
CA ILE A 321 31.59 32.13 2.41
C ILE A 321 31.43 33.01 3.65
N ILE A 322 30.57 32.61 4.60
CA ILE A 322 30.38 33.35 5.85
C ILE A 322 31.69 33.43 6.63
N ALA A 323 32.39 32.30 6.83
CA ALA A 323 33.67 32.28 7.51
C ALA A 323 34.73 33.16 6.82
N ALA A 324 34.76 33.18 5.48
CA ALA A 324 35.66 34.01 4.71
C ALA A 324 35.35 35.52 4.89
N CYS A 325 34.10 35.92 5.07
CA CYS A 325 33.76 37.30 5.45
C CYS A 325 34.33 37.72 6.82
N TRP A 326 34.82 36.79 7.64
CA TRP A 326 35.45 37.07 8.95
C TRP A 326 36.97 36.84 8.94
N SER A 327 37.58 36.61 7.77
CA SER A 327 39.03 36.41 7.67
C SER A 327 39.84 37.71 7.82
N ILE A 328 39.19 38.87 7.70
CA ILE A 328 39.76 40.20 7.91
C ILE A 328 38.82 41.04 8.77
N GLU A 329 39.36 42.05 9.45
CA GLU A 329 38.58 43.01 10.25
C GLU A 329 38.18 44.25 9.41
N GLY A 330 37.20 45.01 9.90
CA GLY A 330 36.74 46.26 9.28
C GLY A 330 35.49 46.13 8.39
N GLU A 331 35.00 47.27 7.89
CA GLU A 331 33.74 47.34 7.12
C GLU A 331 33.82 46.62 5.76
N ASP A 332 35.02 46.52 5.19
CA ASP A 332 35.29 45.90 3.89
C ASP A 332 35.28 44.36 3.92
N ARG A 333 35.14 43.74 5.10
CA ARG A 333 35.24 42.29 5.28
C ARG A 333 34.27 41.47 4.43
N CYS A 334 33.14 42.06 4.05
CA CYS A 334 32.10 41.47 3.21
C CYS A 334 32.16 41.92 1.73
N ASP A 335 33.23 42.58 1.28
CA ASP A 335 33.47 42.94 -0.12
C ASP A 335 34.46 41.96 -0.78
N PRO A 336 34.03 41.11 -1.73
CA PRO A 336 34.90 40.18 -2.44
C PRO A 336 36.01 40.84 -3.26
N ARG A 337 35.97 42.15 -3.51
CA ARG A 337 37.07 42.88 -4.19
C ARG A 337 38.21 43.23 -3.24
N ARG A 338 37.91 43.32 -1.94
CA ARG A 338 38.86 43.75 -0.90
C ARG A 338 39.24 42.63 0.06
N ASN A 339 38.46 41.54 0.07
CA ASN A 339 38.75 40.31 0.81
C ASN A 339 39.05 39.15 -0.15
N GLU A 340 40.34 38.81 -0.30
CA GLU A 340 40.78 37.73 -1.21
C GLU A 340 40.29 36.33 -0.77
N ALA A 341 40.13 36.07 0.54
CA ALA A 341 39.59 34.80 1.01
C ALA A 341 38.10 34.67 0.62
N LEU A 342 37.33 35.76 0.77
CA LEU A 342 35.94 35.81 0.33
C LEU A 342 35.83 35.67 -1.19
N LYS A 343 36.67 36.35 -1.95
CA LYS A 343 36.75 36.22 -3.41
C LYS A 343 37.00 34.77 -3.85
N ALA A 344 37.95 34.09 -3.19
CA ALA A 344 38.26 32.70 -3.45
C ALA A 344 37.07 31.78 -3.11
N ALA A 345 36.42 31.99 -1.96
CA ALA A 345 35.24 31.24 -1.55
C ALA A 345 34.06 31.43 -2.52
N VAL A 346 33.80 32.66 -2.96
CA VAL A 346 32.78 32.98 -3.96
C VAL A 346 33.10 32.31 -5.30
N LYS A 347 34.36 32.35 -5.75
CA LYS A 347 34.78 31.70 -7.00
C LYS A 347 34.62 30.17 -6.92
N ALA A 348 34.96 29.56 -5.79
CA ALA A 348 34.77 28.13 -5.56
C ALA A 348 33.28 27.74 -5.55
N ALA A 349 32.43 28.53 -4.88
CA ALA A 349 30.98 28.30 -4.87
C ALA A 349 30.37 28.39 -6.27
N LYS A 350 30.77 29.38 -7.07
CA LYS A 350 30.32 29.52 -8.48
C LYS A 350 30.77 28.36 -9.36
N ARG A 351 32.01 27.87 -9.18
CA ARG A 351 32.52 26.70 -9.90
C ARG A 351 31.69 25.45 -9.60
N ASP A 352 31.18 25.34 -8.38
CA ASP A 352 30.35 24.21 -7.94
C ASP A 352 28.84 24.55 -8.04
N PHE A 353 28.48 25.45 -8.97
CA PHE A 353 27.10 25.79 -9.36
C PHE A 353 26.20 26.36 -8.25
N VAL A 354 26.76 26.91 -7.18
CA VAL A 354 25.97 27.62 -6.18
C VAL A 354 25.41 28.90 -6.79
N ALA A 355 24.08 29.04 -6.73
CA ALA A 355 23.38 30.18 -7.31
C ALA A 355 23.80 31.51 -6.67
N GLU A 356 23.95 32.54 -7.50
CA GLU A 356 24.35 33.89 -7.09
C GLU A 356 23.48 34.46 -5.95
N PRO A 357 22.13 34.31 -5.93
CA PRO A 357 21.31 34.76 -4.81
C PRO A 357 21.70 34.12 -3.47
N SER A 358 22.07 32.83 -3.46
CA SER A 358 22.49 32.13 -2.24
C SER A 358 23.84 32.64 -1.73
N ILE A 359 24.77 32.95 -2.64
CA ILE A 359 26.06 33.56 -2.31
C ILE A 359 25.85 34.94 -1.68
N ARG A 360 25.03 35.79 -2.31
CA ARG A 360 24.72 37.13 -1.79
C ARG A 360 24.09 37.08 -0.41
N ARG A 361 23.10 36.20 -0.21
CA ARG A 361 22.47 35.98 1.08
C ARG A 361 23.46 35.55 2.16
N ALA A 362 24.43 34.68 1.84
CA ALA A 362 25.47 34.29 2.78
C ALA A 362 26.36 35.48 3.20
N ILE A 363 26.73 36.36 2.25
CA ILE A 363 27.51 37.57 2.53
C ILE A 363 26.69 38.55 3.39
N GLU A 364 25.40 38.73 3.09
CA GLU A 364 24.48 39.56 3.87
C GLU A 364 24.35 39.05 5.31
N LEU A 365 24.13 37.74 5.50
CA LEU A 365 24.10 37.13 6.84
C LEU A 365 25.39 37.40 7.63
N ALA A 366 26.55 37.30 6.97
CA ALA A 366 27.83 37.61 7.59
C ALA A 366 27.97 39.10 7.93
N ARG A 367 27.44 40.00 7.08
CA ARG A 367 27.39 41.44 7.33
C ARG A 367 26.56 41.75 8.58
N ASP A 368 25.43 41.05 8.74
CA ASP A 368 24.52 41.17 9.89
C ASP A 368 25.05 40.48 11.17
N GLY A 369 26.22 39.87 11.12
CA GLY A 369 26.93 39.35 12.29
C GLY A 369 27.02 37.83 12.39
N ALA A 370 26.35 37.08 11.50
CA ALA A 370 26.39 35.61 11.54
C ALA A 370 27.81 35.08 11.30
N ARG A 371 28.24 34.12 12.13
CA ARG A 371 29.57 33.45 12.02
C ARG A 371 29.52 32.16 11.21
N SER A 372 28.33 31.60 11.04
CA SER A 372 28.04 30.43 10.21
C SER A 372 26.54 30.42 9.88
N ALA A 373 26.13 29.54 8.98
CA ALA A 373 24.73 29.24 8.74
C ALA A 373 24.56 27.72 8.61
N HIS A 374 23.47 27.19 9.16
CA HIS A 374 23.05 25.83 8.89
C HIS A 374 22.37 25.78 7.51
N VAL A 375 22.66 24.74 6.74
CA VAL A 375 21.99 24.45 5.48
C VAL A 375 21.61 22.99 5.51
N ASP A 376 20.32 22.74 5.35
CA ASP A 376 19.78 21.38 5.31
C ASP A 376 20.37 20.60 4.15
N ARG A 377 20.57 19.31 4.36
CA ARG A 377 21.09 18.39 3.36
C ARG A 377 20.02 17.37 3.04
N TYR A 378 19.76 17.19 1.76
CA TYR A 378 18.96 16.06 1.30
C TYR A 378 19.84 14.82 1.15
N ASP A 379 19.20 13.66 1.26
CA ASP A 379 19.79 12.35 1.00
C ASP A 379 19.01 11.60 -0.08
N LEU A 380 19.54 10.41 -0.42
CA LEU A 380 18.95 9.51 -1.41
C LEU A 380 18.05 8.46 -0.74
N ASP A 381 17.67 8.67 0.52
CA ASP A 381 16.70 7.79 1.16
C ASP A 381 15.34 7.99 0.47
N TRP A 382 14.76 6.91 -0.03
CA TRP A 382 13.43 6.85 -0.63
C TRP A 382 12.30 7.26 0.33
N ASP A 383 12.55 7.24 1.65
CA ASP A 383 11.66 7.82 2.68
C ASP A 383 12.04 9.28 3.04
N GLY A 384 13.12 9.80 2.45
CA GLY A 384 13.68 11.13 2.68
C GLY A 384 12.89 12.28 2.05
N GLU A 385 13.25 13.50 2.44
CA GLU A 385 12.51 14.71 2.01
C GLU A 385 12.57 14.95 0.50
N ALA A 386 13.72 14.71 -0.14
CA ALA A 386 13.84 14.94 -1.59
C ALA A 386 12.85 14.09 -2.40
N TYR A 387 12.70 12.80 -2.08
CA TYR A 387 11.71 11.94 -2.72
C TYR A 387 10.27 12.41 -2.49
N ARG A 388 9.97 13.05 -1.34
CA ARG A 388 8.64 13.62 -1.07
C ARG A 388 8.31 14.87 -1.91
N THR A 389 9.30 15.49 -2.56
CA THR A 389 9.11 16.69 -3.39
C THR A 389 8.91 16.41 -4.87
N VAL A 390 9.15 15.17 -5.29
CA VAL A 390 9.00 14.73 -6.69
C VAL A 390 7.75 13.86 -6.86
N SER A 391 7.36 13.61 -8.11
CA SER A 391 6.16 12.84 -8.42
C SER A 391 6.47 11.42 -8.93
N GLY A 392 5.44 10.58 -9.05
CA GLY A 392 5.52 9.24 -9.62
C GLY A 392 6.15 8.20 -8.69
N GLN A 393 6.27 8.51 -7.40
CA GLN A 393 6.93 7.66 -6.39
C GLN A 393 5.95 6.85 -5.54
N ASN A 394 4.66 7.18 -5.59
CA ASN A 394 3.59 6.57 -4.78
C ASN A 394 2.76 5.56 -5.58
N SER A 395 3.24 5.14 -6.75
CA SER A 395 2.62 4.13 -7.59
C SER A 395 3.65 3.25 -8.28
N ASN A 396 3.24 2.02 -8.56
CA ASN A 396 3.87 1.16 -9.56
C ASN A 396 3.27 1.53 -10.92
N ASN A 397 4.12 1.65 -11.94
CA ASN A 397 3.72 2.00 -13.29
C ASN A 397 3.90 0.80 -14.20
N SER A 398 2.94 0.50 -15.06
CA SER A 398 3.06 -0.58 -16.04
C SER A 398 2.56 -0.15 -17.41
N VAL A 399 3.33 -0.52 -18.44
CA VAL A 399 2.89 -0.40 -19.83
C VAL A 399 2.21 -1.69 -20.23
N ARG A 400 0.99 -1.57 -20.76
CA ARG A 400 0.23 -2.71 -21.28
C ARG A 400 0.41 -2.81 -22.80
N LEU A 401 0.88 -3.96 -23.27
CA LEU A 401 1.18 -4.22 -24.66
C LEU A 401 0.36 -5.39 -25.19
N THR A 402 -0.02 -5.30 -26.46
CA THR A 402 -0.67 -6.38 -27.22
C THR A 402 0.37 -7.21 -27.98
N ASP A 403 0.01 -8.41 -28.41
CA ASP A 403 0.81 -9.27 -29.28
C ASP A 403 1.13 -8.54 -30.60
N ALA A 404 0.19 -7.74 -31.11
CA ALA A 404 0.40 -6.90 -32.30
C ALA A 404 1.57 -5.91 -32.17
N PHE A 405 1.85 -5.40 -30.96
CA PHE A 405 3.04 -4.57 -30.73
C PHE A 405 4.32 -5.39 -30.91
N PHE A 406 4.37 -6.60 -30.35
CA PHE A 406 5.54 -7.48 -30.46
C PHE A 406 5.77 -7.96 -31.90
N GLU A 407 4.70 -8.31 -32.63
CA GLU A 407 4.79 -8.63 -34.06
C GLU A 407 5.33 -7.45 -34.88
N THR A 408 4.87 -6.23 -34.59
CA THR A 408 5.35 -5.01 -35.24
C THR A 408 6.82 -4.76 -34.91
N LEU A 409 7.20 -5.01 -33.65
CA LEU A 409 8.56 -4.85 -33.16
C LEU A 409 9.53 -5.81 -33.87
N GLU A 410 9.18 -7.08 -33.98
CA GLU A 410 9.99 -8.10 -34.67
C GLU A 410 10.23 -7.77 -36.14
N ARG A 411 9.22 -7.17 -36.80
CA ARG A 411 9.30 -6.77 -38.21
C ARG A 411 10.00 -5.42 -38.43
N GLY A 412 10.41 -4.72 -37.38
CA GLY A 412 11.00 -3.38 -37.46
C GLY A 412 10.01 -2.30 -37.93
N GLY A 413 8.72 -2.51 -37.65
CA GLY A 413 7.62 -1.67 -38.11
C GLY A 413 7.43 -0.36 -37.33
N ASP A 414 6.48 0.42 -37.82
CA ASP A 414 6.00 1.63 -37.19
C ASP A 414 4.80 1.31 -36.29
N TRP A 415 4.72 1.97 -35.14
CA TRP A 415 3.68 1.88 -34.14
C TRP A 415 2.94 3.22 -34.04
N THR A 416 1.62 3.18 -34.19
CA THR A 416 0.78 4.37 -34.13
C THR A 416 0.22 4.56 -32.73
N LEU A 417 0.42 5.75 -32.17
CA LEU A 417 -0.25 6.22 -30.98
C LEU A 417 -1.62 6.80 -31.38
N THR A 418 -2.67 6.43 -30.66
CA THR A 418 -4.07 6.64 -31.06
C THR A 418 -4.77 7.60 -30.09
N ARG A 419 -5.37 8.66 -30.62
CA ARG A 419 -6.19 9.61 -29.85
C ARG A 419 -7.40 8.93 -29.22
N ARG A 420 -7.75 9.31 -27.99
CA ARG A 420 -8.89 8.71 -27.27
C ARG A 420 -10.22 9.37 -27.61
N THR A 421 -10.19 10.60 -28.14
CA THR A 421 -11.41 11.35 -28.48
C THR A 421 -12.06 10.96 -29.81
N ASP A 422 -11.26 10.55 -30.81
CA ASP A 422 -11.73 10.30 -32.18
C ASP A 422 -11.11 9.05 -32.84
N GLY A 423 -10.18 8.36 -32.16
CA GLY A 423 -9.47 7.20 -32.71
C GLY A 423 -8.48 7.54 -33.82
N ALA A 424 -8.24 8.82 -34.12
CA ALA A 424 -7.31 9.22 -35.17
C ALA A 424 -5.84 9.03 -34.71
N PRO A 425 -4.90 8.84 -35.65
CA PRO A 425 -3.47 8.82 -35.32
C PRO A 425 -3.04 10.13 -34.63
N ALA A 426 -2.51 10.02 -33.41
CA ALA A 426 -1.86 11.12 -32.71
C ALA A 426 -0.42 11.32 -33.22
N LYS A 427 0.32 10.22 -33.31
CA LYS A 427 1.74 10.18 -33.69
C LYS A 427 2.10 8.78 -34.13
N THR A 428 3.05 8.64 -35.06
CA THR A 428 3.62 7.35 -35.43
C THR A 428 5.10 7.33 -35.05
N ILE A 429 5.54 6.26 -34.38
CA ILE A 429 6.91 6.07 -33.88
C ILE A 429 7.43 4.70 -34.29
N LYS A 430 8.74 4.48 -34.27
CA LYS A 430 9.28 3.12 -34.45
C LYS A 430 8.94 2.27 -33.22
N ALA A 431 8.41 1.06 -33.42
CA ALA A 431 8.13 0.13 -32.31
C ALA A 431 9.39 -0.15 -31.49
N ARG A 432 10.54 -0.30 -32.17
CA ARG A 432 11.87 -0.44 -31.54
C ARG A 432 12.19 0.70 -30.58
N LYS A 433 11.91 1.95 -30.98
CA LYS A 433 12.19 3.12 -30.15
C LYS A 433 11.36 3.11 -28.85
N LEU A 434 10.08 2.73 -28.93
CA LEU A 434 9.24 2.61 -27.74
C LEU A 434 9.76 1.53 -26.80
N TRP A 435 10.09 0.35 -27.33
CA TRP A 435 10.64 -0.74 -26.54
C TRP A 435 11.97 -0.37 -25.88
N ASP A 436 12.88 0.27 -26.61
CA ASP A 436 14.19 0.67 -26.07
C ASP A 436 14.01 1.67 -24.93
N ALA A 437 13.05 2.60 -25.04
CA ALA A 437 12.70 3.52 -23.97
C ALA A 437 12.14 2.81 -22.73
N ILE A 438 11.29 1.79 -22.91
CA ILE A 438 10.79 0.95 -21.80
C ILE A 438 11.95 0.24 -21.11
N ALA A 439 12.79 -0.46 -21.87
CA ALA A 439 13.91 -1.24 -21.34
C ALA A 439 14.95 -0.36 -20.64
N GLU A 440 15.31 0.78 -21.23
CA GLU A 440 16.25 1.73 -20.62
C GLU A 440 15.68 2.30 -19.32
N THR A 441 14.42 2.70 -19.30
CA THR A 441 13.80 3.27 -18.09
C THR A 441 13.68 2.22 -16.98
N ALA A 442 13.24 1.01 -17.32
CA ALA A 442 13.17 -0.09 -16.36
C ALA A 442 14.56 -0.46 -15.80
N TRP A 443 15.62 -0.39 -16.61
CA TRP A 443 16.99 -0.56 -16.12
C TRP A 443 17.42 0.54 -15.15
N ARG A 444 16.96 1.79 -15.36
CA ARG A 444 17.32 2.96 -14.55
C ARG A 444 16.61 3.01 -13.20
N CYS A 445 15.31 2.73 -13.16
CA CYS A 445 14.49 2.93 -11.97
C CYS A 445 13.52 1.78 -11.63
N ALA A 446 13.65 0.62 -12.28
CA ALA A 446 12.77 -0.55 -12.12
C ALA A 446 11.30 -0.36 -12.57
N ASP A 447 10.98 0.77 -13.22
CA ASP A 447 9.68 1.07 -13.83
C ASP A 447 9.86 1.59 -15.27
N PRO A 448 8.84 1.45 -16.14
CA PRO A 448 7.59 0.75 -15.89
C PRO A 448 7.73 -0.78 -16.03
N GLY A 449 6.89 -1.50 -15.30
CA GLY A 449 6.63 -2.92 -15.56
C GLY A 449 5.88 -3.15 -16.89
N LEU A 450 5.66 -4.43 -17.22
CA LEU A 450 4.93 -4.83 -18.43
C LEU A 450 3.67 -5.62 -18.08
N GLN A 451 2.60 -5.38 -18.83
CA GLN A 451 1.39 -6.22 -18.82
C GLN A 451 1.09 -6.70 -20.24
N PHE A 452 0.88 -8.01 -20.40
CA PHE A 452 0.61 -8.63 -21.69
C PHE A 452 -0.90 -8.76 -21.88
N HIS A 453 -1.49 -7.84 -22.66
CA HIS A 453 -2.95 -7.71 -22.79
C HIS A 453 -3.60 -8.99 -23.32
N ASP A 454 -3.11 -9.51 -24.44
CA ASP A 454 -3.72 -10.64 -25.12
C ASP A 454 -3.51 -11.94 -24.35
N THR A 455 -2.31 -12.18 -23.82
CA THR A 455 -2.05 -13.32 -22.92
C THR A 455 -2.96 -13.28 -21.69
N THR A 456 -3.13 -12.12 -21.06
CA THR A 456 -4.02 -11.97 -19.90
C THR A 456 -5.46 -12.36 -20.26
N ASN A 457 -5.97 -11.86 -21.38
CA ASN A 457 -7.35 -12.09 -21.79
C ASN A 457 -7.59 -13.49 -22.37
N ALA A 458 -6.56 -14.14 -22.93
CA ALA A 458 -6.63 -15.52 -23.42
C ALA A 458 -6.92 -16.53 -22.29
N TRP A 459 -6.47 -16.24 -21.06
CA TRP A 459 -6.72 -17.05 -19.87
C TRP A 459 -7.90 -16.54 -19.02
N HIS A 460 -8.67 -15.57 -19.53
CA HIS A 460 -9.79 -15.01 -18.79
C HIS A 460 -10.91 -16.05 -18.63
N THR A 461 -11.25 -16.35 -17.38
CA THR A 461 -12.31 -17.30 -17.04
C THR A 461 -13.74 -16.74 -17.14
N CYS A 462 -13.90 -15.42 -17.25
CA CYS A 462 -15.21 -14.74 -17.29
C CYS A 462 -15.34 -13.72 -18.44
N PRO A 463 -14.97 -14.06 -19.69
CA PRO A 463 -14.85 -13.09 -20.79
C PRO A 463 -16.16 -12.38 -21.16
N ALA A 464 -17.31 -12.98 -20.84
CA ALA A 464 -18.62 -12.34 -21.02
C ALA A 464 -18.82 -11.10 -20.14
N GLY A 465 -18.05 -10.94 -19.06
CA GLY A 465 -18.09 -9.79 -18.17
C GLY A 465 -17.29 -8.58 -18.66
N GLY A 466 -16.54 -8.72 -19.76
CA GLY A 466 -15.69 -7.68 -20.32
C GLY A 466 -14.22 -8.09 -20.37
N ALA A 467 -13.39 -7.22 -20.94
CA ALA A 467 -11.96 -7.44 -21.02
C ALA A 467 -11.27 -7.07 -19.69
N ILE A 468 -10.22 -7.80 -19.34
CA ILE A 468 -9.30 -7.44 -18.26
C ILE A 468 -8.41 -6.29 -18.75
N ARG A 469 -8.54 -5.13 -18.11
CA ARG A 469 -7.83 -3.90 -18.49
C ARG A 469 -6.68 -3.53 -17.57
N ALA A 470 -6.73 -3.94 -16.32
CA ALA A 470 -5.75 -3.57 -15.30
C ALA A 470 -5.36 -4.76 -14.42
N SER A 471 -4.55 -4.48 -13.42
CA SER A 471 -4.24 -5.39 -12.32
C SER A 471 -4.27 -4.61 -11.01
N ASN A 472 -4.15 -5.32 -9.90
CA ASN A 472 -3.84 -4.70 -8.60
C ASN A 472 -2.36 -4.22 -8.52
N PRO A 473 -1.94 -3.55 -7.42
CA PRO A 473 -0.58 -3.03 -7.21
C PRO A 473 0.59 -3.97 -7.48
N CYS A 474 0.45 -5.27 -7.19
CA CYS A 474 1.53 -6.23 -7.31
C CYS A 474 1.42 -7.12 -8.57
N SER A 475 0.44 -6.85 -9.44
CA SER A 475 0.21 -7.52 -10.73
C SER A 475 -0.10 -9.02 -10.67
N GLU A 476 -0.47 -9.55 -9.51
CA GLU A 476 -0.85 -10.96 -9.28
C GLU A 476 -2.35 -11.21 -9.41
N TYR A 477 -3.18 -10.16 -9.31
CA TYR A 477 -4.62 -10.24 -9.52
C TYR A 477 -5.01 -9.53 -10.82
N LEU A 478 -5.45 -10.32 -11.80
CA LEU A 478 -5.86 -9.91 -13.14
C LEU A 478 -7.33 -10.31 -13.32
N PHE A 479 -8.23 -9.33 -13.19
CA PHE A 479 -9.66 -9.56 -13.29
C PHE A 479 -10.38 -8.30 -13.79
N LEU A 480 -11.70 -8.33 -13.83
CA LEU A 480 -12.53 -7.23 -14.32
C LEU A 480 -12.36 -5.97 -13.46
N ASP A 481 -12.62 -4.81 -14.04
CA ASP A 481 -12.63 -3.54 -13.30
C ASP A 481 -13.71 -3.56 -12.19
N ASP A 482 -13.50 -2.74 -11.16
CA ASP A 482 -14.37 -2.60 -9.98
C ASP A 482 -14.57 -3.90 -9.19
N THR A 483 -13.51 -4.71 -9.12
CA THR A 483 -13.46 -5.96 -8.36
C THR A 483 -12.40 -5.94 -7.26
N ALA A 484 -12.50 -6.88 -6.34
CA ALA A 484 -11.64 -6.99 -5.17
C ALA A 484 -11.06 -8.40 -5.05
N CYS A 485 -9.85 -8.49 -4.51
CA CYS A 485 -9.18 -9.75 -4.23
C CYS A 485 -8.95 -9.94 -2.73
N ASN A 486 -9.43 -11.07 -2.20
CA ASN A 486 -8.97 -11.66 -0.94
C ASN A 486 -7.85 -12.66 -1.23
N LEU A 487 -6.81 -12.68 -0.40
CA LEU A 487 -5.64 -13.54 -0.61
C LEU A 487 -5.30 -14.29 0.66
N ALA A 488 -4.74 -15.48 0.50
CA ALA A 488 -4.10 -16.22 1.57
C ALA A 488 -2.85 -16.91 1.02
N SER A 489 -1.89 -17.16 1.90
CA SER A 489 -0.65 -17.86 1.56
C SER A 489 -0.47 -19.06 2.47
N VAL A 490 -0.05 -20.17 1.87
CA VAL A 490 0.31 -21.41 2.57
C VAL A 490 1.83 -21.53 2.62
N ASN A 491 2.37 -21.84 3.80
CA ASN A 491 3.80 -22.00 4.03
C ASN A 491 4.25 -23.41 3.65
N LEU A 492 4.78 -23.56 2.43
CA LEU A 492 5.22 -24.86 1.89
C LEU A 492 6.26 -25.59 2.77
N LEU A 493 7.05 -24.87 3.56
CA LEU A 493 8.03 -25.49 4.47
C LEU A 493 7.39 -26.31 5.59
N LYS A 494 6.11 -26.04 5.94
CA LYS A 494 5.38 -26.81 6.95
C LYS A 494 5.00 -28.21 6.46
N PHE A 495 5.06 -28.45 5.16
CA PHE A 495 4.78 -29.74 4.52
C PHE A 495 6.06 -30.46 4.09
N LYS A 496 7.25 -29.91 4.39
CA LYS A 496 8.51 -30.61 4.16
C LYS A 496 8.79 -31.58 5.31
N THR A 497 8.84 -32.86 4.99
CA THR A 497 9.17 -33.94 5.93
C THR A 497 10.51 -34.58 5.56
N ALA A 498 11.02 -35.47 6.43
CA ALA A 498 12.20 -36.28 6.11
C ALA A 498 11.97 -37.23 4.92
N ALA A 499 10.72 -37.63 4.67
CA ALA A 499 10.34 -38.55 3.61
C ALA A 499 9.95 -37.85 2.29
N GLY A 500 9.93 -36.51 2.25
CA GLY A 500 9.51 -35.73 1.09
C GLY A 500 8.44 -34.70 1.43
N PHE A 501 7.63 -34.33 0.45
CA PHE A 501 6.55 -33.36 0.60
C PHE A 501 5.25 -34.04 1.05
N ASP A 502 4.64 -33.53 2.12
CA ASP A 502 3.33 -33.96 2.61
C ASP A 502 2.20 -33.35 1.76
N ALA A 503 1.92 -34.02 0.64
CA ALA A 503 0.86 -33.60 -0.28
C ALA A 503 -0.53 -33.63 0.37
N ALA A 504 -0.82 -34.63 1.20
CA ALA A 504 -2.13 -34.78 1.83
C ALA A 504 -2.40 -33.66 2.84
N GLY A 505 -1.40 -33.29 3.66
CA GLY A 505 -1.51 -32.14 4.55
C GLY A 505 -1.67 -30.84 3.77
N PHE A 506 -0.96 -30.67 2.66
CA PHE A 506 -1.06 -29.48 1.82
C PHE A 506 -2.44 -29.33 1.17
N GLU A 507 -2.98 -30.41 0.60
CA GLU A 507 -4.33 -30.45 0.03
C GLU A 507 -5.39 -30.11 1.09
N HIS A 508 -5.25 -30.65 2.30
CA HIS A 508 -6.15 -30.32 3.41
C HIS A 508 -6.07 -28.83 3.77
N ALA A 509 -4.88 -28.24 3.83
CA ALA A 509 -4.70 -26.82 4.09
C ALA A 509 -5.24 -25.91 2.97
N CYS A 510 -5.23 -26.36 1.71
CA CYS A 510 -5.82 -25.61 0.59
C CYS A 510 -7.35 -25.70 0.55
N ARG A 511 -7.92 -26.78 1.10
CA ARG A 511 -9.38 -26.99 1.16
C ARG A 511 -10.05 -26.11 2.24
N LEU A 512 -9.35 -25.91 3.36
CA LEU A 512 -9.74 -25.00 4.44
C LEU A 512 -9.62 -23.54 3.99
#